data_AF-A0A2P5LZI5-F1
#
_entry.id   AF-A0A2P5LZI5-F1
#
_cell.length_a   1.000
_cell.length_b   1.000
_cell.length_c   1.000
_cell.angle_alpha   90.00
_cell.angle_beta   90.00
_cell.angle_gamma   90.00
#
_symmetry.space_group_name_H-M   'P 1'
#
loop_
_entity.id
_entity.type
_entity.pdbx_description
1 polymer ?
#
loop_
_entity_poly.entity_id
_entity_poly.type
_entity_poly.pdbx_seq_one_letter_code
_entity_poly.pdbx_strand_id
1 'polypeptide(L)' 'MKVTIERAALLRALGHVHRVVERRTTIPILANVLLSAKDGALT' A
#
# COMPACT_ATOMS: atom_id res chain seq x y z
N MET A 1 -8.64 12.55 1.45
CA MET A 1 -8.98 11.52 0.45
C MET A 1 -10.02 10.58 1.05
N LYS A 2 -11.08 10.23 0.33
CA LYS A 2 -12.10 9.26 0.79
C LYS A 2 -12.31 8.24 -0.33
N VAL A 3 -12.04 6.98 -0.05
CA VAL A 3 -12.09 5.87 -1.00
C VAL A 3 -12.85 4.72 -0.34
N THR A 4 -13.77 4.10 -1.07
CA THR A 4 -14.54 2.93 -0.63
C THR A 4 -14.19 1.76 -1.55
N ILE A 5 -13.58 0.70 -0.99
CA ILE A 5 -13.18 -0.50 -1.74
C ILE A 5 -13.44 -1.73 -0.87
N GLU A 6 -13.64 -2.87 -1.53
CA GLU A 6 -13.70 -4.18 -0.87
C GLU A 6 -12.41 -4.52 -0.10
N ARG A 7 -12.54 -4.86 1.18
CA ARG A 7 -11.40 -5.20 2.06
C ARG A 7 -10.51 -6.32 1.49
N ALA A 8 -11.14 -7.34 0.89
CA ALA A 8 -10.41 -8.48 0.32
C ALA A 8 -9.54 -8.08 -0.88
N ALA A 9 -9.99 -7.11 -1.69
CA ALA A 9 -9.21 -6.59 -2.81
C ALA A 9 -7.97 -5.83 -2.31
N LEU A 10 -8.14 -4.97 -1.28
CA LEU A 10 -7.03 -4.22 -0.69
C LEU A 10 -5.99 -5.16 -0.06
N LEU A 11 -6.43 -6.15 0.71
CA LEU A 11 -5.52 -7.09 1.37
C LEU A 11 -4.74 -7.95 0.38
N ARG A 12 -5.36 -8.35 -0.74
CA ARG A 12 -4.68 -9.10 -1.79
C ARG A 12 -3.56 -8.27 -2.42
N ALA A 13 -3.82 -6.98 -2.69
CA ALA A 13 -2.82 -6.07 -3.25
C ALA A 13 -1.66 -5.82 -2.26
N LEU A 14 -1.97 -5.55 -0.99
CA LEU A 14 -0.96 -5.33 0.06
C LEU A 14 -0.15 -6.58 0.39
N GLY A 15 -0.71 -7.78 0.19
CA GLY A 15 0.00 -9.04 0.44
C GLY A 15 1.29 -9.20 -0.38
N HIS A 16 1.34 -8.62 -1.59
CA HIS A 16 2.56 -8.63 -2.41
C HIS A 16 3.65 -7.71 -1.84
N VAL A 17 3.25 -6.55 -1.31
CA VAL A 17 4.16 -5.52 -0.80
C VAL A 17 4.68 -5.86 0.61
N HIS A 18 3.91 -6.64 1.37
CA HIS A 18 4.22 -7.01 2.75
C HIS A 18 5.53 -7.81 2.92
N ARG A 19 6.09 -8.37 1.83
CA ARG A 19 7.40 -9.03 1.81
C ARG A 19 8.56 -8.12 1.41
N VAL A 20 8.27 -6.97 0.81
CA VAL A 20 9.28 -6.04 0.28
C VAL A 20 9.78 -5.09 1.37
N VAL A 21 8.98 -4.91 2.42
CA VAL A 21 9.24 -3.94 3.49
C VAL A 21 9.74 -4.65 4.75
N GLU A 22 11.00 -4.45 5.10
CA GLU A 22 11.57 -4.96 6.33
C GLU A 22 11.26 -4.04 7.53
N ARG A 23 11.15 -4.60 8.74
CA ARG A 23 10.78 -3.82 9.94
C ARG A 23 11.91 -2.92 10.46
N ARG A 24 13.16 -3.14 10.03
CA ARG A 24 14.34 -2.35 10.38
C ARG A 24 15.01 -1.85 9.11
N THR A 25 14.63 -0.65 8.68
CA THR A 25 15.24 0.03 7.53
C THR A 25 16.07 1.23 7.98
N THR A 26 17.27 1.42 7.41
CA THR A 26 18.09 2.62 7.63
C THR A 26 17.43 3.89 7.09
N ILE A 27 16.53 3.74 6.09
CA ILE A 27 15.75 4.82 5.49
C ILE A 27 14.27 4.64 5.88
N PRO A 28 13.75 5.36 6.89
CA PRO A 28 12.42 5.10 7.45
C PRO A 28 11.24 5.31 6.48
N ILE A 29 11.37 6.19 5.49
CA ILE A 29 10.27 6.43 4.54
C ILE A 29 9.97 5.18 3.69
N LEU A 30 10.96 4.33 3.44
CA LEU A 30 10.82 3.08 2.70
C LEU A 30 10.05 2.00 3.49
N ALA A 31 9.79 2.22 4.78
CA ALA A 31 8.97 1.34 5.59
C ALA A 31 7.45 1.52 5.35
N ASN A 32 7.06 2.49 4.53
CA ASN A 32 5.66 2.82 4.25
C ASN A 32 5.30 2.48 2.80
N VAL A 33 4.00 2.30 2.55
CA VAL A 33 3.45 2.11 1.21
C VAL A 33 2.86 3.41 0.71
N LEU A 34 3.22 3.80 -0.51
CA LEU A 34 2.57 4.91 -1.20
C LEU A 34 1.23 4.42 -1.76
N LEU A 35 0.16 5.13 -1.44
CA LEU A 35 -1.16 4.94 -2.04
C LEU A 35 -1.45 6.15 -2.92
N SER A 36 -1.65 5.94 -4.21
CA SER A 36 -1.99 6.99 -5.18
C SER A 36 -3.40 6.78 -5.71
N ALA A 37 -4.26 7.78 -5.56
CA ALA A 37 -5.59 7.76 -6.16
C ALA A 37 -5.64 8.79 -7.30
N LYS A 38 -5.72 8.31 -8.54
CA LYS A 38 -5.81 9.13 -9.76
C LYS A 38 -6.81 8.52 -10.73
N ASP A 39 -7.58 9.35 -11.41
CA ASP A 39 -8.49 8.96 -12.50
C ASP A 39 -9.45 7.80 -12.14
N GLY A 40 -9.92 7.75 -10.89
CA GLY A 40 -10.82 6.70 -10.40
C GLY A 40 -10.15 5.38 -10.03
N ALA A 41 -8.82 5.29 -10.14
CA ALA A 41 -8.04 4.11 -9.76
C ALA A 41 -7.18 4.38 -8.52
N LEU A 42 -6.94 3.32 -7.72
CA LEU A 42 -5.99 3.31 -6.60
C LEU A 42 -4.80 2.44 -6.99
N THR A 43 -3.60 3.01 -6.97
CA THR A 43 -2.31 2.35 -7.25
C THR A 43 -1.36 2.41 -6.07
#